data_AF-A0A227J3I0-F1
#
_entry.id   AF-A0A227J3I0-F1
#
_cell.length_a   1.000
_cell.length_b   1.000
_cell.length_c   1.000
_cell.angle_alpha   90.00
_cell.angle_beta   90.00
_cell.angle_gamma   90.00
#
_symmetry.space_group_name_H-M   'P 1'
#
loop_
_entity.id
_entity.type
_entity.pdbx_description
1 polymer ?
#
loop_
_entity_poly.entity_id
_entity_poly.type
_entity_poly.pdbx_seq_one_letter_code
_entity_poly.pdbx_strand_id
1 'polypeptide(L)'
;LDMAPVAYQTNRHNNVFDGLLAVIKEKPANRQQTLEILAQHIEMDGVRQFLSKSLFKNEDHMAWRFNVDSLLSNYAEIIGWQDIAPTEIPTLFIKGGDSDYLMPEHQPS
;
A
#
# COMPACT_ATOMS: atom_id res chain seq x y z
N LEU A 1 -3.40 4.74 -9.51
CA LEU A 1 -2.93 6.12 -9.27
C LEU A 1 -2.63 6.29 -7.80
N ASP A 2 -1.35 6.43 -7.48
CA ASP A 2 -0.81 6.71 -6.15
C ASP A 2 -0.79 8.23 -5.93
N MET A 3 -0.29 8.67 -4.78
CA MET A 3 -0.42 10.05 -4.31
C MET A 3 0.58 11.02 -4.96
N ALA A 4 1.69 10.53 -5.53
CA ALA A 4 2.72 11.37 -6.15
C ALA A 4 2.49 11.51 -7.67
N PRO A 5 2.68 12.72 -8.24
CA PRO A 5 2.53 12.95 -9.68
C PRO A 5 3.75 12.47 -10.49
N VAL A 6 4.51 11.51 -9.96
CA VAL A 6 5.71 10.95 -10.57
C VAL A 6 5.73 9.44 -10.38
N ALA A 7 6.24 8.71 -11.36
CA ALA A 7 6.47 7.28 -11.21
C ALA A 7 7.68 7.02 -10.31
N TYR A 8 7.53 6.13 -9.33
CA TYR A 8 8.64 5.73 -8.47
C TYR A 8 9.59 4.77 -9.19
N GLN A 9 10.89 4.90 -8.93
CA GLN A 9 11.91 4.01 -9.49
C GLN A 9 12.17 2.75 -8.65
N THR A 10 11.60 2.67 -7.44
CA THR A 10 11.85 1.58 -6.48
C THR A 10 10.58 0.81 -6.17
N ASN A 11 10.69 -0.52 -6.06
CA ASN A 11 9.61 -1.38 -5.59
C ASN A 11 9.37 -1.21 -4.08
N ARG A 12 8.57 -0.21 -3.72
CA ARG A 12 8.33 0.22 -2.33
C ARG A 12 7.57 -0.79 -1.47
N HIS A 13 6.77 -1.68 -2.08
CA HIS A 13 5.80 -2.51 -1.36
C HIS A 13 6.00 -4.02 -1.53
N ASN A 14 7.18 -4.49 -1.96
CA ASN A 14 7.43 -5.94 -2.11
C ASN A 14 7.19 -6.70 -0.80
N ASN A 15 7.73 -6.20 0.30
CA ASN A 15 7.57 -6.81 1.62
C ASN A 15 6.10 -6.84 2.08
N VAL A 16 5.32 -5.82 1.71
CA VAL A 16 3.89 -5.79 1.97
C VAL A 16 3.18 -6.88 1.17
N PHE A 17 3.45 -7.01 -0.13
CA PHE A 17 2.86 -8.06 -0.96
C PHE A 17 3.24 -9.46 -0.47
N ASP A 18 4.50 -9.69 -0.09
CA ASP A 18 4.94 -10.97 0.47
C ASP A 18 4.11 -11.34 1.72
N GLY A 19 3.89 -10.37 2.62
CA GLY A 19 3.04 -10.57 3.79
C GLY A 19 1.56 -10.81 3.45
N LEU A 20 1.00 -10.09 2.48
CA LEU A 20 -0.38 -10.29 2.03
C LEU A 20 -0.59 -11.69 1.44
N LEU A 21 0.34 -12.14 0.60
CA LEU A 21 0.34 -13.46 -0.03
C LEU A 21 0.55 -14.59 0.99
N ALA A 22 1.42 -14.39 1.98
CA ALA A 22 1.61 -15.32 3.08
C ALA A 22 0.30 -15.55 3.85
N VAL A 23 -0.45 -14.48 4.15
CA VAL A 23 -1.76 -14.59 4.82
C VAL A 23 -2.78 -15.38 3.98
N ILE A 24 -2.81 -15.18 2.66
CA ILE A 24 -3.67 -15.96 1.75
C ILE A 24 -3.29 -17.44 1.77
N LYS A 25 -1.99 -17.74 1.76
CA LYS A 25 -1.46 -19.11 1.75
C LYS A 25 -1.72 -19.84 3.07
N GLU A 26 -1.47 -19.18 4.20
CA GLU A 26 -1.51 -19.79 5.53
C GLU A 26 -2.91 -19.84 6.15
N LYS A 27 -3.84 -19.01 5.68
CA LYS A 27 -5.25 -19.00 6.13
C LYS A 27 -5.38 -18.92 7.67
N PRO A 28 -4.83 -17.88 8.31
CA PRO A 28 -4.85 -17.75 9.77
C PRO A 28 -6.29 -17.74 10.31
N ALA A 29 -6.52 -18.36 11.46
CA ALA A 29 -7.87 -18.48 12.04
C ALA A 29 -8.39 -17.18 12.66
N ASN A 30 -7.49 -16.27 13.04
CA ASN A 30 -7.85 -15.04 13.74
C ASN A 30 -6.87 -13.90 13.42
N ARG A 31 -7.23 -12.68 13.84
CA ARG A 31 -6.44 -11.46 13.59
C ARG A 31 -5.03 -11.51 14.22
N GLN A 32 -4.90 -12.12 15.39
CA GLN A 32 -3.61 -12.22 16.09
C GLN A 32 -2.60 -13.03 15.26
N GLN A 33 -3.03 -14.20 14.76
CA GLN A 33 -2.21 -15.00 13.85
C GLN A 33 -1.90 -14.27 12.55
N THR A 34 -2.86 -13.49 12.00
CA THR A 34 -2.58 -12.67 10.82
C THR A 34 -1.47 -11.65 11.08
N LEU A 35 -1.49 -10.97 12.24
CA LEU A 35 -0.45 -10.01 12.60
C LEU A 35 0.91 -10.67 12.78
N GLU A 36 0.96 -11.89 13.32
CA GLU A 36 2.19 -12.69 13.45
C GLU A 36 2.79 -13.06 12.09
N ILE A 37 1.96 -13.43 11.11
CA ILE A 37 2.41 -13.68 9.74
C ILE A 37 2.94 -12.39 9.12
N LEU A 38 2.18 -11.28 9.20
CA LEU A 38 2.61 -9.99 8.67
C LEU A 38 3.93 -9.51 9.30
N ALA A 39 4.17 -9.82 10.58
CA ALA A 39 5.39 -9.44 11.28
C ALA A 39 6.67 -10.09 10.73
N GLN A 40 6.56 -11.19 9.98
CA GLN A 40 7.69 -11.84 9.31
C GLN A 40 8.17 -11.06 8.08
N HIS A 41 7.32 -10.19 7.52
CA HIS A 41 7.61 -9.45 6.29
C HIS A 41 7.61 -7.92 6.49
N ILE A 42 6.80 -7.41 7.42
CA ILE A 42 6.56 -5.98 7.64
C ILE A 42 7.05 -5.61 9.04
N GLU A 43 8.16 -4.87 9.09
CA GLU A 43 8.79 -4.41 10.34
C GLU A 43 7.90 -3.38 11.07
N MET A 44 7.32 -2.44 10.32
CA MET A 44 6.54 -1.33 10.88
C MET A 44 5.18 -1.79 11.41
N ASP A 45 5.02 -1.75 12.73
CA ASP A 45 3.78 -2.18 13.39
C ASP A 45 2.54 -1.42 12.90
N GLY A 46 2.66 -0.10 12.71
CA GLY A 46 1.57 0.74 12.22
C GLY A 46 1.05 0.29 10.85
N VAL A 47 1.91 -0.21 9.96
CA VAL A 47 1.52 -0.75 8.65
C VAL A 47 0.74 -2.06 8.82
N ARG A 48 1.21 -2.97 9.68
CA ARG A 48 0.51 -4.22 9.99
C ARG A 48 -0.89 -3.96 10.54
N GLN A 49 -0.99 -3.04 11.51
CA GLN A 49 -2.27 -2.65 12.08
C GLN A 49 -3.19 -1.99 11.05
N PHE A 50 -2.65 -1.12 10.19
CA PHE A 50 -3.40 -0.51 9.09
C PHE A 50 -3.99 -1.57 8.16
N LEU A 51 -3.18 -2.49 7.65
CA LEU A 51 -3.64 -3.58 6.79
C LEU A 51 -4.72 -4.43 7.48
N SER A 52 -4.54 -4.72 8.78
CA SER A 52 -5.48 -5.54 9.55
C SER A 52 -6.90 -4.98 9.57
N LYS A 53 -7.10 -3.66 9.38
CA LYS A 53 -8.44 -3.05 9.29
C LYS A 53 -9.29 -3.62 8.17
N SER A 54 -8.65 -4.15 7.12
CA SER A 54 -9.30 -4.75 5.96
C SER A 54 -9.45 -6.27 6.06
N LEU A 55 -9.10 -6.87 7.21
CA LEU A 55 -9.36 -8.29 7.45
C LEU A 55 -10.82 -8.54 7.79
N PHE A 56 -11.35 -9.64 7.26
CA PHE A 56 -12.65 -10.17 7.64
C PHE A 56 -12.57 -11.69 7.83
N LYS A 57 -13.52 -12.24 8.59
CA LYS A 57 -13.64 -13.68 8.78
C LYS A 57 -14.37 -14.26 7.57
N ASN A 58 -13.71 -15.16 6.85
CA ASN A 58 -14.27 -15.93 5.75
C ASN A 58 -14.29 -17.41 6.16
N GLU A 59 -15.48 -17.89 6.55
CA GLU A 59 -15.66 -19.24 7.12
C GLU A 59 -14.70 -19.45 8.31
N ASP A 60 -13.73 -20.35 8.17
CA ASP A 60 -12.80 -20.74 9.24
C ASP A 60 -11.51 -19.93 9.29
N HIS A 61 -11.26 -19.01 8.34
CA HIS A 61 -10.01 -18.24 8.27
C HIS A 61 -10.23 -16.75 8.04
N MET A 62 -9.18 -15.95 8.25
CA MET A 62 -9.16 -14.53 7.93
C MET A 62 -8.77 -14.35 6.47
N ALA A 63 -9.45 -13.42 5.80
CA ALA A 63 -9.20 -13.05 4.41
C ALA A 63 -9.17 -11.53 4.24
N TRP A 64 -8.63 -11.08 3.10
CA TRP A 64 -8.55 -9.67 2.74
C TRP A 64 -9.81 -9.20 2.03
N ARG A 65 -10.36 -8.05 2.46
CA ARG A 65 -11.51 -7.43 1.76
C ARG A 65 -11.17 -6.93 0.36
N PHE A 66 -9.91 -6.61 0.10
CA PHE A 66 -9.43 -6.15 -1.19
C PHE A 66 -8.82 -7.30 -2.00
N ASN A 67 -8.83 -7.16 -3.31
CA ASN A 67 -8.31 -8.15 -4.23
C ASN A 67 -6.78 -8.04 -4.35
N VAL A 68 -6.05 -8.90 -3.62
CA VAL A 68 -4.58 -8.91 -3.60
C VAL A 68 -3.99 -9.21 -4.98
N ASP A 69 -4.54 -10.19 -5.69
CA ASP A 69 -4.03 -10.61 -7.01
C ASP A 69 -4.14 -9.47 -8.04
N SER A 70 -5.25 -8.74 -8.01
CA SER A 70 -5.44 -7.57 -8.87
C SER A 70 -4.50 -6.43 -8.50
N LEU A 71 -4.31 -6.17 -7.21
CA LEU A 71 -3.35 -5.16 -6.76
C LEU A 71 -1.92 -5.49 -7.20
N LEU A 72 -1.51 -6.75 -7.10
CA LEU A 72 -0.20 -7.20 -7.53
C LEU A 72 -0.03 -7.08 -9.06
N SER A 73 -1.02 -7.54 -9.83
CA SER A 73 -0.97 -7.55 -11.29
C SER A 73 -0.95 -6.15 -11.90
N ASN A 74 -1.58 -5.18 -11.22
CA ASN A 74 -1.70 -3.80 -11.70
C ASN A 74 -0.83 -2.83 -10.89
N TYR A 75 0.11 -3.31 -10.08
CA TYR A 75 0.85 -2.47 -9.15
C TYR A 75 1.63 -1.35 -9.86
N ALA A 76 2.22 -1.63 -11.02
CA ALA A 76 2.93 -0.64 -11.82
C ALA A 76 2.03 0.52 -12.29
N GLU A 77 0.78 0.23 -12.65
CA GLU A 77 -0.21 1.27 -13.01
C GLU A 77 -0.70 2.03 -11.78
N ILE A 78 -0.74 1.37 -10.63
CA ILE A 78 -1.13 2.01 -9.38
C ILE A 78 -0.08 3.04 -8.98
N ILE A 79 1.21 2.68 -8.94
CA ILE A 79 2.31 3.56 -8.53
C ILE A 79 2.84 4.50 -9.62
N GLY A 80 2.38 4.29 -10.86
CA GLY A 80 2.69 5.14 -11.98
C GLY A 80 1.88 6.44 -11.96
N TRP A 81 2.23 7.29 -12.92
CA TRP A 81 1.51 8.53 -13.20
C TRP A 81 1.23 8.63 -14.69
N GLN A 82 0.05 9.14 -15.03
CA GLN A 82 -0.30 9.51 -16.40
C GLN A 82 -0.49 11.02 -16.43
N ASP A 83 0.18 11.68 -17.38
CA ASP A 83 0.07 13.13 -17.53
C ASP A 83 -1.38 13.54 -17.81
N ILE A 84 -1.82 14.54 -17.06
CA ILE A 84 -3.14 15.14 -17.17
C ILE A 84 -3.00 16.59 -17.62
N ALA A 85 -4.08 17.15 -18.19
CA ALA A 85 -4.12 18.56 -18.51
C ALA A 85 -3.97 19.40 -17.22
N PRO A 86 -3.17 20.48 -17.24
CA PRO A 86 -3.07 21.40 -16.12
C PRO A 86 -4.44 22.01 -15.76
N THR A 87 -4.60 22.34 -14.48
CA THR A 87 -5.79 23.02 -13.96
C THR A 87 -5.39 24.32 -13.28
N GLU A 88 -6.12 25.38 -13.55
CA GLU A 88 -5.94 26.70 -12.93
C GLU A 88 -6.67 26.83 -11.58
N ILE A 89 -7.35 25.76 -11.14
CA ILE A 89 -8.08 25.75 -9.87
C ILE A 89 -7.05 25.76 -8.72
N PRO A 90 -7.09 26.77 -7.82
CA PRO A 90 -6.23 26.78 -6.65
C PRO A 90 -6.37 25.49 -5.84
N THR A 91 -5.25 24.77 -5.70
CA THR A 91 -5.22 23.43 -5.07
C THR A 91 -4.18 23.40 -3.98
N LEU A 92 -4.57 22.95 -2.79
CA LEU A 92 -3.66 22.79 -1.65
C LEU A 92 -3.10 21.37 -1.61
N PHE A 93 -1.77 21.26 -1.59
CA PHE A 93 -1.05 20.01 -1.32
C PHE A 93 -0.49 20.04 0.11
N ILE A 94 -0.73 18.98 0.88
CA ILE A 94 -0.21 18.82 2.23
C ILE A 94 0.70 17.60 2.23
N LYS A 95 1.97 17.79 2.62
CA LYS A 95 2.94 16.70 2.75
C LYS A 95 3.40 16.52 4.20
N GLY A 96 3.67 15.28 4.58
CA GLY A 96 4.40 15.00 5.82
C GLY A 96 5.85 15.48 5.71
N GLY A 97 6.39 16.04 6.79
CA GLY A 97 7.79 16.53 6.81
C GLY A 97 8.80 15.46 6.46
N ASP A 98 8.60 14.24 6.97
CA ASP A 98 9.46 13.08 6.75
C ASP A 98 8.98 12.16 5.62
N SER A 99 8.02 12.63 4.80
CA SER A 99 7.47 11.85 3.69
C SER A 99 8.25 12.13 2.40
N ASP A 100 8.64 11.05 1.71
CA ASP A 100 9.35 11.10 0.44
C ASP A 100 8.43 11.07 -0.79
N TYR A 101 7.12 11.16 -0.60
CA TYR A 101 6.12 11.24 -1.68
C TYR A 101 6.23 12.54 -2.49
N LEU A 102 6.70 13.63 -1.87
CA LEU A 102 6.89 14.95 -2.50
C LEU A 102 8.26 15.51 -2.12
N MET A 103 9.24 15.30 -2.99
CA MET A 103 10.61 15.78 -2.81
C MET A 103 10.80 17.19 -3.37
N PRO A 104 11.82 17.95 -2.90
CA PRO A 104 12.07 19.30 -3.39
C PRO A 104 12.19 19.40 -4.91
N GLU A 105 12.77 18.39 -5.57
CA GLU A 105 12.86 18.29 -7.03
C GLU A 105 11.51 18.18 -7.76
N HIS A 106 10.43 17.82 -7.05
CA HIS A 106 9.07 17.76 -7.61
C HIS A 106 8.31 19.09 -7.46
N GLN A 107 8.90 20.10 -6.81
CA GLN A 107 8.27 21.40 -6.61
C GLN A 107 8.74 22.39 -7.69
N PRO A 108 7.86 23.24 -8.23
CA PRO A 108 8.28 24.36 -9.04
C PRO A 108 9.21 25.28 -8.23
N SER A 109 10.23 25.83 -8.89
CA SER A 109 11.19 26.80 -8.33
C SER A 109 10.53 28.12 -7.94
#